data_AF-A0A450VN02-F1
#
_entry.id   AF-A0A450VN02-F1
#
_cell.length_a   1.000
_cell.length_b   1.000
_cell.length_c   1.000
_cell.angle_alpha   90.00
_cell.angle_beta   90.00
_cell.angle_gamma   90.00
#
_symmetry.space_group_name_H-M   'P 1'
#
loop_
_entity.id
_entity.type
_entity.pdbx_description
1 polymer ?
#
loop_
_entity_poly.entity_id
_entity_poly.type
_entity_poly.pdbx_seq_one_letter_code
_entity_poly.pdbx_strand_id
1 'polypeptide(L)'
;MTTRDIRAHFEEAHGVEVSAAFISQVTNEVMDEVNAWRNRPLDAVYPIVYPDALVVRSRASGAVENKSVYLALGINMDGEKELLGLWMAHTEGAKFRLSVMTELKNRGVRDIFIPCVDGLKGFPEAIETVYPQTRVQLCIVHQVRHSLRYVSWKQRKEVAANLHRCNPVGS
;
A
#
# COMPACT_ATOMS: atom_id res chain seq x y z
N MET A 1 11.25 -0.54 16.08
CA MET A 1 12.19 0.09 17.03
C MET A 1 11.90 1.59 17.04
N THR A 2 11.72 2.17 18.22
CA THR A 2 11.65 3.62 18.42
C THR A 2 13.06 4.23 18.40
N THR A 3 13.19 5.56 18.31
CA THR A 3 14.50 6.24 18.46
C THR A 3 15.14 5.96 19.82
N ARG A 4 14.34 5.67 20.86
CA ARG A 4 14.83 5.24 22.17
C ARG A 4 15.38 3.81 22.13
N ASP A 5 14.71 2.92 21.40
CA ASP A 5 15.18 1.53 21.22
C ASP A 5 16.51 1.51 20.45
N ILE A 6 16.64 2.36 19.42
CA ILE A 6 17.87 2.51 18.64
C ILE A 6 19.01 3.04 19.54
N ARG A 7 18.73 4.07 20.35
CA ARG A 7 19.71 4.58 21.32
C ARG A 7 20.17 3.50 22.29
N ALA A 8 19.23 2.75 22.88
CA ALA A 8 19.56 1.67 23.81
C ALA A 8 20.44 0.59 23.15
N HIS A 9 20.15 0.25 21.89
CA HIS A 9 20.93 -0.72 21.14
C HIS A 9 22.36 -0.25 20.84
N PHE A 10 22.55 1.02 20.48
CA PHE A 10 23.89 1.59 20.25
C PHE A 10 24.74 1.63 21.53
N GLU A 11 24.11 1.96 22.66
CA GLU A 11 24.77 1.92 23.96
C GLU A 11 25.20 0.48 24.31
N GLU A 12 24.30 -0.49 24.14
CA GLU A 12 24.54 -1.90 24.48
C GLU A 12 25.58 -2.57 23.56
N ALA A 13 25.48 -2.37 22.24
CA ALA A 13 26.31 -3.07 21.27
C ALA A 13 27.67 -2.38 21.04
N HIS A 14 27.73 -1.06 21.21
CA HIS A 14 28.89 -0.25 20.80
C HIS A 14 29.43 0.66 21.90
N GLY A 15 28.76 0.80 23.05
CA GLY A 15 29.18 1.70 24.12
C GLY A 15 29.12 3.18 23.72
N VAL A 16 28.28 3.54 22.75
CA VAL A 16 28.16 4.90 22.21
C VAL A 16 26.78 5.47 22.49
N GLU A 17 26.75 6.60 23.19
CA GLU A 17 25.52 7.34 23.44
C GLU A 17 25.14 8.18 22.21
N VAL A 18 24.00 7.85 21.58
CA VAL A 18 23.44 8.63 20.47
C VAL A 18 22.16 9.35 20.89
N SER A 19 22.04 10.64 20.54
CA SER A 19 20.84 11.42 20.84
C SER A 19 19.69 11.08 19.88
N ALA A 20 18.43 11.22 20.34
CA ALA A 20 17.27 11.03 19.46
C ALA A 20 17.25 12.03 18.29
N ALA A 21 17.79 13.24 18.50
CA ALA A 21 17.95 14.24 17.45
C ALA A 21 18.97 13.78 16.39
N PHE A 22 20.09 13.20 16.80
CA PHE A 22 21.10 12.65 15.88
C PHE A 22 20.53 11.50 15.06
N ILE A 23 19.83 10.55 15.70
CA ILE A 23 19.13 9.47 14.99
C ILE A 23 18.14 10.03 13.96
N SER A 24 17.40 11.08 14.33
CA SER A 24 16.43 11.72 13.42
C SER A 24 17.13 12.41 12.24
N GLN A 25 18.27 13.05 12.49
CA GLN A 25 19.09 13.67 11.45
C GLN A 25 19.60 12.62 10.46
N VAL A 26 20.17 11.51 10.94
CA VAL A 26 20.64 10.42 10.08
C VAL A 26 19.48 9.84 9.27
N THR A 27 18.29 9.64 9.86
CA THR A 27 17.12 9.20 9.09
C THR A 27 16.63 10.22 8.07
N ASN A 28 16.94 11.51 8.25
CA ASN A 28 16.60 12.52 7.25
C ASN A 28 17.56 12.50 6.06
N GLU A 29 18.77 11.96 6.21
CA GLU A 29 19.76 11.87 5.11
C GLU A 29 19.26 10.95 3.98
N VAL A 30 18.43 9.95 4.29
CA VAL A 30 17.83 9.07 3.27
C VAL A 30 16.59 9.67 2.59
N MET A 31 16.15 10.88 2.95
CA MET A 31 14.94 11.47 2.38
C MET A 31 15.08 11.78 0.89
N ASP A 32 16.28 12.10 0.42
CA ASP A 32 16.55 12.28 -1.00
C ASP A 32 16.43 10.96 -1.77
N GLU A 33 16.92 9.85 -1.21
CA GLU A 33 16.72 8.52 -1.77
C GLU A 33 15.24 8.11 -1.77
N VAL A 34 14.49 8.43 -0.71
CA VAL A 34 13.04 8.21 -0.65
C VAL A 34 12.34 9.01 -1.75
N ASN A 35 12.71 10.27 -1.95
CA ASN A 35 12.14 11.12 -3.01
C ASN A 35 12.49 10.60 -4.41
N ALA A 36 13.74 10.16 -4.62
CA ALA A 36 14.16 9.53 -5.87
C ALA A 36 13.38 8.23 -6.13
N TRP A 37 13.25 7.37 -5.13
CA TRP A 37 12.48 6.13 -5.21
C TRP A 37 11.00 6.39 -5.51
N ARG A 38 10.39 7.42 -4.89
CA ARG A 38 9.00 7.80 -5.13
C ARG A 38 8.75 8.32 -6.54
N ASN A 39 9.74 8.95 -7.17
CA ASN A 39 9.61 9.53 -8.51
C ASN A 39 10.29 8.68 -9.60
N ARG A 40 10.78 7.48 -9.26
CA ARG A 40 11.48 6.62 -10.21
C ARG A 40 10.58 6.30 -11.40
N PRO A 41 11.15 6.16 -12.62
CA PRO A 41 10.41 5.61 -13.74
C PRO A 41 9.93 4.19 -13.41
N LEU A 42 8.74 3.85 -13.88
CA LEU A 42 8.10 2.54 -13.74
C LEU A 42 8.04 1.85 -15.11
N ASP A 43 7.86 0.53 -15.08
CA ASP A 43 7.67 -0.23 -16.31
C ASP A 43 6.40 0.17 -17.05
N ALA A 44 6.42 -0.03 -18.37
CA ALA A 44 5.31 0.39 -19.21
C ALA A 44 4.03 -0.43 -18.97
N VAL A 45 4.15 -1.68 -18.51
CA VAL A 45 3.01 -2.61 -18.38
C VAL A 45 3.13 -3.41 -17.10
N TYR A 46 2.03 -3.45 -16.33
CA TYR A 46 1.90 -4.31 -15.15
C TYR A 46 0.69 -5.24 -15.31
N PRO A 47 0.89 -6.56 -15.42
CA PRO A 47 -0.22 -7.51 -15.51
C PRO A 47 -1.24 -7.41 -14.37
N ILE A 48 -0.77 -7.24 -13.13
CA ILE A 48 -1.64 -7.15 -11.96
C ILE A 48 -1.17 -6.01 -11.06
N VAL A 49 -2.11 -5.20 -10.59
CA VAL A 49 -1.84 -4.18 -9.56
C VAL A 49 -2.83 -4.36 -8.42
N TYR A 50 -2.34 -4.30 -7.19
CA TYR A 50 -3.12 -4.33 -5.95
C TYR A 50 -3.04 -2.97 -5.26
N PRO A 51 -4.01 -2.07 -5.49
CA PRO A 51 -4.16 -0.89 -4.66
C PRO A 51 -4.68 -1.30 -3.27
N ASP A 52 -4.07 -0.78 -2.20
CA ASP A 52 -4.52 -1.02 -0.82
C ASP A 52 -4.32 0.24 0.04
N ALA A 53 -4.88 0.23 1.24
CA ALA A 53 -4.70 1.30 2.22
C ALA A 53 -4.39 0.72 3.61
N LEU A 54 -3.39 1.31 4.26
CA LEU A 54 -2.97 1.02 5.62
C LEU A 54 -3.28 2.20 6.52
N VAL A 55 -3.89 1.96 7.68
CA VAL A 55 -4.11 3.00 8.67
C VAL A 55 -2.91 3.05 9.62
N VAL A 56 -2.19 4.17 9.60
CA VAL A 56 -1.06 4.43 10.50
C VAL A 56 -1.43 5.51 11.51
N ARG A 57 -1.01 5.32 12.76
CA ARG A 57 -1.17 6.33 13.81
C ARG A 57 0.00 7.29 13.74
N SER A 58 -0.27 8.55 13.43
CA SER A 58 0.73 9.61 13.37
C SER A 58 0.39 10.67 14.41
N ARG A 59 1.40 11.23 15.07
CA ARG A 59 1.23 12.48 15.82
C ARG A 59 1.40 13.64 14.86
N ALA A 60 0.39 14.50 14.75
CA ALA A 60 0.47 15.76 14.03
C ALA A 60 -0.17 16.83 14.92
N SER A 61 0.45 18.00 15.03
CA SER A 61 -0.10 19.14 15.79
C SER A 61 -0.54 18.81 17.23
N GLY A 62 0.19 17.93 17.92
CA GLY A 62 -0.07 17.57 19.33
C GLY A 62 -1.11 16.46 19.56
N ALA A 63 -1.86 16.04 18.54
CA ALA A 63 -2.82 14.95 18.63
C ALA A 63 -2.35 13.70 17.89
N VAL A 64 -2.74 12.51 18.38
CA VAL A 64 -2.56 11.24 17.65
C VAL A 64 -3.76 11.07 16.73
N GLU A 65 -3.51 11.04 15.43
CA GLU A 65 -4.53 10.87 14.41
C GLU A 65 -4.27 9.62 13.58
N ASN A 66 -5.36 8.98 13.16
CA ASN A 66 -5.30 7.90 12.19
C ASN A 66 -5.15 8.52 10.79
N LYS A 67 -4.10 8.14 10.07
CA LYS A 67 -3.87 8.54 8.69
C LYS A 67 -3.90 7.32 7.79
N SER A 68 -4.59 7.42 6.66
CA SER A 68 -4.60 6.40 5.62
C SER A 68 -3.40 6.60 4.69
N VAL A 69 -2.55 5.56 4.61
CA VAL A 69 -1.46 5.44 3.65
C VAL A 69 -1.89 4.50 2.56
N TYR A 70 -2.10 5.04 1.38
CA TYR A 70 -2.42 4.29 0.18
C TYR A 70 -1.16 3.76 -0.46
N LEU A 71 -1.24 2.56 -1.02
CA LEU A 71 -0.13 1.90 -1.68
C LEU A 71 -0.62 1.18 -2.94
N ALA A 72 0.28 1.00 -3.90
CA ALA A 72 0.03 0.19 -5.09
C ALA A 72 1.15 -0.83 -5.23
N LEU A 73 0.80 -2.11 -5.11
CA LEU A 73 1.72 -3.22 -5.31
C LEU A 73 1.49 -3.81 -6.71
N GLY A 74 2.46 -3.67 -7.60
CA GLY A 74 2.43 -4.24 -8.94
C GLY A 74 3.09 -5.61 -9.00
N ILE A 75 2.65 -6.43 -9.94
CA ILE A 75 3.38 -7.58 -10.46
C ILE A 75 3.90 -7.17 -11.83
N ASN A 76 5.20 -7.21 -12.05
CA ASN A 76 5.80 -6.88 -13.36
C ASN A 76 5.67 -8.06 -14.34
N MET A 77 6.18 -7.88 -15.56
CA MET A 77 6.13 -8.91 -16.61
C MET A 77 6.99 -10.15 -16.28
N ASP A 78 7.96 -10.02 -15.40
CA ASP A 78 8.81 -11.12 -14.92
C ASP A 78 8.16 -11.89 -13.74
N GLY A 79 7.00 -11.44 -13.26
CA GLY A 79 6.28 -12.05 -12.14
C GLY A 79 6.76 -11.58 -10.77
N GLU A 80 7.61 -10.56 -10.70
CA GLU A 80 8.14 -10.00 -9.47
C GLU A 80 7.20 -8.95 -8.87
N LYS A 81 7.17 -8.91 -7.54
CA LYS A 81 6.37 -7.94 -6.78
C LYS A 81 7.17 -6.65 -6.62
N GLU A 82 6.56 -5.54 -7.01
CA GLU A 82 7.14 -4.21 -6.87
C GLU A 82 6.16 -3.25 -6.18
N LEU A 83 6.64 -2.49 -5.20
CA LEU A 83 5.87 -1.39 -4.64
C LEU A 83 6.01 -0.15 -5.54
N LEU A 84 4.93 0.17 -6.25
CA LEU A 84 4.92 1.25 -7.25
C LEU A 84 4.88 2.63 -6.60
N GLY A 85 4.23 2.75 -5.43
CA GLY A 85 4.19 4.01 -4.70
C GLY A 85 3.46 3.93 -3.37
N LEU A 86 3.59 5.02 -2.62
CA LEU A 86 2.98 5.27 -1.31
C LEU A 86 2.47 6.71 -1.27
N TRP A 87 1.23 6.90 -0.82
CA TRP A 87 0.58 8.21 -0.77
C TRP A 87 -0.19 8.37 0.54
N MET A 88 0.03 9.49 1.23
CA MET A 88 -0.81 9.87 2.37
C MET A 88 -2.01 10.64 1.84
N ALA A 89 -3.22 10.15 2.09
CA ALA A 89 -4.42 10.90 1.74
C ALA A 89 -4.77 11.90 2.84
N HIS A 90 -5.03 13.15 2.45
CA HIS A 90 -5.68 14.13 3.32
C HIS A 90 -7.21 14.06 3.22
N THR A 91 -7.74 13.61 2.08
CA THR A 91 -9.17 13.35 1.86
C THR A 91 -9.34 12.08 1.03
N GLU A 92 -10.24 11.19 1.44
CA GLU A 92 -10.54 9.96 0.72
C GLU A 92 -11.64 10.21 -0.30
N GLY A 93 -11.34 10.04 -1.59
CA GLY A 93 -12.34 10.29 -2.63
C GLY A 93 -11.83 10.07 -4.05
N ALA A 94 -12.75 10.20 -5.02
CA ALA A 94 -12.47 9.94 -6.44
C ALA A 94 -11.29 10.77 -6.98
N LYS A 95 -11.17 12.04 -6.57
CA LYS A 95 -10.06 12.93 -6.99
C LYS A 95 -8.69 12.41 -6.57
N PHE A 96 -8.57 11.94 -5.32
CA PHE A 96 -7.31 11.39 -4.82
C PHE A 96 -6.93 10.11 -5.60
N ARG A 97 -7.89 9.20 -5.81
CA ARG A 97 -7.64 7.96 -6.55
C ARG A 97 -7.23 8.24 -7.99
N LEU A 98 -7.89 9.19 -8.65
CA LEU A 98 -7.51 9.63 -10.00
C LEU A 98 -6.09 10.22 -10.02
N SER A 99 -5.73 10.99 -9.00
CA SER A 99 -4.38 11.58 -8.90
C SER A 99 -3.29 10.51 -8.77
N VAL A 100 -3.53 9.45 -7.99
CA VAL A 100 -2.62 8.31 -7.86
C VAL A 100 -2.45 7.60 -9.21
N MET A 101 -3.56 7.29 -9.89
CA MET A 101 -3.50 6.61 -11.18
C MET A 101 -2.79 7.45 -12.25
N THR A 102 -3.02 8.76 -12.25
CA THR A 102 -2.37 9.71 -13.16
C THR A 102 -0.88 9.82 -12.89
N GLU A 103 -0.46 9.83 -11.62
CA GLU A 103 0.96 9.89 -11.27
C GLU A 103 1.71 8.61 -11.67
N LEU A 104 1.11 7.42 -11.50
CA LEU A 104 1.65 6.18 -12.06
C LEU A 104 1.84 6.27 -13.58
N LYS A 105 0.87 6.85 -14.30
CA LYS A 105 0.94 7.05 -15.75
C LYS A 105 2.08 7.99 -16.14
N ASN A 106 2.23 9.09 -15.41
CA ASN A 106 3.30 10.06 -15.63
C ASN A 106 4.69 9.48 -15.37
N ARG A 107 4.79 8.46 -14.50
CA ARG A 107 6.04 7.72 -14.23
C ARG A 107 6.36 6.63 -15.24
N GLY A 108 5.48 6.38 -16.22
CA GLY A 108 5.78 5.48 -17.34
C GLY A 108 4.77 4.36 -17.53
N VAL A 109 3.88 4.11 -16.55
CA VAL A 109 2.87 3.04 -16.66
C VAL A 109 1.89 3.39 -17.79
N ARG A 110 1.88 2.58 -18.84
CA ARG A 110 0.99 2.75 -19.99
C ARG A 110 -0.25 1.90 -19.88
N ASP A 111 -0.11 0.69 -19.32
CA ASP A 111 -1.22 -0.23 -19.19
C ASP A 111 -1.14 -1.08 -17.91
N ILE A 112 -2.33 -1.42 -17.40
CA ILE A 112 -2.52 -2.32 -16.26
C ILE A 112 -3.61 -3.30 -16.69
N PHE A 113 -3.32 -4.60 -16.78
CA PHE A 113 -4.34 -5.55 -17.24
C PHE A 113 -5.41 -5.78 -16.17
N ILE A 114 -5.00 -6.07 -14.93
CA ILE A 114 -5.91 -6.45 -13.84
C ILE A 114 -5.59 -5.67 -12.55
N PRO A 115 -6.25 -4.54 -12.31
CA PRO A 115 -6.28 -3.88 -11.02
C PRO A 115 -7.25 -4.62 -10.09
N CYS A 116 -6.71 -5.21 -9.03
CA CYS A 116 -7.44 -5.90 -7.99
C CYS A 116 -7.84 -4.93 -6.87
N VAL A 117 -9.06 -4.40 -6.91
CA VAL A 117 -9.54 -3.38 -5.97
C VAL A 117 -10.43 -3.94 -4.86
N ASP A 118 -10.53 -3.23 -3.75
CA ASP A 118 -11.32 -3.61 -2.56
C ASP A 118 -12.84 -3.38 -2.70
N GLY A 119 -13.29 -2.84 -3.85
CA GLY A 119 -14.70 -2.56 -4.13
C GLY A 119 -15.17 -1.18 -3.66
N LEU A 120 -14.26 -0.26 -3.33
CA LEU A 120 -14.63 1.12 -3.03
C LEU A 120 -15.32 1.80 -4.21
N LYS A 121 -16.51 2.37 -3.96
CA LYS A 121 -17.29 3.12 -4.94
C LYS A 121 -16.46 4.26 -5.55
N GLY A 122 -16.50 4.40 -6.88
CA GLY A 122 -15.77 5.45 -7.59
C GLY A 122 -14.30 5.12 -7.86
N PHE A 123 -13.79 3.96 -7.41
CA PHE A 123 -12.41 3.56 -7.70
C PHE A 123 -12.26 2.91 -9.08
N PRO A 124 -13.09 1.91 -9.47
CA PRO A 124 -13.05 1.37 -10.83
C PRO A 124 -13.09 2.46 -11.91
N GLU A 125 -13.99 3.43 -11.74
CA GLU A 125 -14.18 4.54 -12.68
C GLU A 125 -12.94 5.43 -12.77
N ALA A 126 -12.24 5.66 -11.65
CA ALA A 126 -11.00 6.44 -11.63
C ALA A 126 -9.85 5.71 -12.33
N ILE A 127 -9.79 4.37 -12.22
CA ILE A 127 -8.78 3.55 -12.90
C ILE A 127 -9.07 3.53 -14.40
N GLU A 128 -10.30 3.22 -14.80
CA GLU A 128 -10.72 3.14 -16.21
C GLU A 128 -10.61 4.49 -16.93
N THR A 129 -10.73 5.61 -16.21
CA THR A 129 -10.45 6.95 -16.75
C THR A 129 -8.99 7.09 -17.22
N VAL A 130 -8.03 6.48 -16.52
CA VAL A 130 -6.60 6.60 -16.81
C VAL A 130 -6.10 5.47 -17.71
N TYR A 131 -6.61 4.25 -17.48
CA TYR A 131 -6.27 2.99 -18.14
C TYR A 131 -7.53 2.32 -18.70
N PRO A 132 -8.06 2.80 -19.84
CA PRO A 132 -9.38 2.38 -20.35
C PRO A 132 -9.44 0.94 -20.87
N GLN A 133 -8.29 0.29 -21.08
CA GLN A 133 -8.21 -1.11 -21.53
C GLN A 133 -8.12 -2.12 -20.38
N THR A 134 -8.08 -1.60 -19.14
CA THR A 134 -7.96 -2.40 -17.95
C THR A 134 -9.22 -3.23 -17.69
N ARG A 135 -9.07 -4.38 -17.02
CA ARG A 135 -10.19 -5.14 -16.48
C ARG A 135 -10.14 -5.11 -14.96
N VAL A 136 -10.89 -4.18 -14.38
CA VAL A 136 -11.00 -4.06 -12.92
C VAL A 136 -11.61 -5.34 -12.34
N GLN A 137 -10.94 -5.90 -11.33
CA GLN A 137 -11.39 -7.09 -10.61
C GLN A 137 -11.51 -6.78 -9.12
N LEU A 138 -12.50 -7.37 -8.45
CA LEU A 138 -12.58 -7.32 -7.01
C LEU A 138 -11.52 -8.24 -6.38
N CYS A 139 -10.78 -7.70 -5.42
CA CYS A 139 -9.74 -8.41 -4.72
C CYS A 139 -10.37 -9.45 -3.77
N ILE A 140 -10.15 -10.73 -4.08
CA ILE A 140 -10.65 -11.86 -3.28
C ILE A 140 -10.10 -11.80 -1.85
N VAL A 141 -8.87 -11.31 -1.65
CA VAL A 141 -8.29 -11.14 -0.31
C VAL A 141 -9.09 -10.14 0.52
N HIS A 142 -9.47 -8.99 -0.07
CA HIS A 142 -10.33 -8.02 0.60
C HIS A 142 -11.74 -8.57 0.83
N GLN A 143 -12.30 -9.30 -0.13
CA GLN A 143 -13.60 -9.95 0.03
C GLN A 143 -13.61 -10.94 1.19
N VAL A 144 -12.63 -11.85 1.26
CA VAL A 144 -12.51 -12.82 2.36
C VAL A 144 -12.33 -12.10 3.69
N ARG A 145 -11.44 -11.10 3.76
CA ARG A 145 -11.23 -10.30 4.98
C ARG A 145 -12.52 -9.60 5.41
N HIS A 146 -13.27 -9.04 4.47
CA HIS A 146 -14.54 -8.36 4.75
C HIS A 146 -15.59 -9.34 5.28
N SER A 147 -15.78 -10.49 4.63
CA SER A 147 -16.71 -11.54 5.08
C SER A 147 -16.41 -12.03 6.49
N LEU A 148 -15.12 -12.23 6.83
CA LEU A 148 -14.72 -12.70 8.17
C LEU A 148 -14.96 -11.69 9.30
N ARG A 149 -15.25 -10.42 9.00
CA ARG A 149 -15.62 -9.42 10.03
C ARG A 149 -16.96 -9.73 10.69
N TYR A 150 -17.86 -10.42 9.98
CA TYR A 150 -19.18 -10.80 10.47
C TYR A 150 -19.19 -12.16 11.21
N VAL A 151 -18.02 -12.80 11.31
CA VAL A 151 -17.89 -14.15 11.87
C VAL A 151 -17.16 -14.10 13.20
N SER A 152 -17.66 -14.86 14.18
CA SER A 152 -17.03 -15.01 15.49
C SER A 152 -15.62 -15.60 15.37
N TRP A 153 -14.70 -15.21 16.26
CA TRP A 153 -13.30 -15.66 16.21
C TRP A 153 -13.14 -17.18 16.11
N LYS A 154 -13.96 -17.93 16.87
CA LYS A 154 -13.94 -19.40 16.91
C LYS A 154 -14.25 -20.03 15.54
N GLN A 155 -15.11 -19.40 14.75
CA GLN A 155 -15.59 -19.93 13.47
C GLN A 155 -14.78 -19.44 12.27
N ARG A 156 -13.91 -18.44 12.43
CA ARG A 156 -13.17 -17.83 11.30
C ARG A 156 -12.35 -18.84 10.50
N LYS A 157 -11.71 -19.81 11.17
CA LYS A 157 -10.88 -20.83 10.50
C LYS A 157 -11.71 -21.69 9.55
N GLU A 158 -12.87 -22.16 10.02
CA GLU A 158 -13.79 -22.98 9.23
C GLU A 158 -14.39 -22.19 8.07
N VAL A 159 -14.87 -20.98 8.34
CA VAL A 159 -15.47 -20.12 7.30
C VAL A 159 -14.43 -19.72 6.25
N ALA A 160 -13.19 -19.41 6.63
CA ALA A 160 -12.13 -19.10 5.68
C ALA A 160 -11.82 -20.29 4.76
N ALA A 161 -11.78 -21.51 5.29
CA ALA A 161 -11.59 -22.73 4.50
C ALA A 161 -12.75 -22.98 3.53
N ASN A 162 -13.99 -22.71 3.96
CA ASN A 162 -15.17 -22.78 3.09
C ASN A 162 -15.13 -21.74 1.98
N LEU A 163 -14.83 -20.48 2.30
CA LEU A 163 -14.70 -19.40 1.30
C LEU A 163 -13.61 -19.71 0.27
N HIS A 164 -12.50 -20.32 0.69
CA HIS A 164 -11.44 -20.74 -0.23
C HIS A 164 -11.93 -21.80 -1.23
N ARG A 165 -12.82 -22.71 -0.82
CA ARG A 165 -13.44 -23.72 -1.71
C ARG A 165 -14.44 -23.12 -2.69
N CYS A 166 -15.09 -22.02 -2.33
CA CYS A 166 -16.02 -21.31 -3.20
C CYS A 166 -15.34 -20.47 -4.28
N ASN A 167 -14.02 -20.28 -4.22
CA ASN A 167 -13.27 -19.55 -5.23
C ASN A 167 -12.93 -20.49 -6.39
N PRO A 168 -13.52 -20.33 -7.58
CA PRO A 168 -13.39 -21.29 -8.69
C PRO A 168 -12.02 -21.29 -9.38
N VAL A 169 -11.04 -20.53 -8.90
CA VAL A 169 -9.71 -20.40 -9.53
C VAL A 169 -8.76 -21.54 -9.10
N GLY A 170 -9.29 -22.73 -8.79
CA GLY A 170 -8.51 -23.83 -8.23
C GLY A 170 -9.17 -25.21 -8.32
N SER A 171 -9.87 -25.48 -9.42
CA SER A 171 -10.29 -26.81 -9.88
C SER A 171 -9.81 -27.04 -11.30
#